data_AF-A0A969FBW8-F1
#
_entry.id   AF-A0A969FBW8-F1
#
_cell.length_a   1.000
_cell.length_b   1.000
_cell.length_c   1.000
_cell.angle_alpha   90.00
_cell.angle_beta   90.00
_cell.angle_gamma   90.00
#
_symmetry.space_group_name_H-M   'P 1'
#
loop_
_entity.id
_entity.type
_entity.pdbx_description
1 polymer ?
#
loop_
_entity_poly.entity_id
_entity_poly.type
_entity_poly.pdbx_seq_one_letter_code
_entity_poly.pdbx_strand_id
1 'polypeptide(L)'
;MSQVFYLIRSRLDGQYLVAHPKPRASSPEQQPDQGYLLMFQEHFDALSYLNTHGAAVADRFAVESIPNTQLNGLLKRWGFVGIGVVKDPLLPQIEFMSHTS
;
A
#
# COMPACT_ATOMS: atom_id res chain seq x y z
N MET A 1 8.72 20.04 7.99
CA MET A 1 9.09 19.31 6.75
C MET A 1 7.98 18.29 6.49
N SER A 2 7.43 18.22 5.27
CA SER A 2 6.41 17.24 4.90
C SER A 2 7.09 15.92 4.52
N GLN A 3 6.75 14.84 5.22
CA GLN A 3 7.22 13.50 4.86
C GLN A 3 6.62 13.09 3.51
N VAL A 4 7.45 12.48 2.65
CA VAL A 4 7.05 11.93 1.35
C VAL A 4 7.05 10.41 1.46
N PHE A 5 6.03 9.79 0.90
CA PHE A 5 5.92 8.34 0.81
C PHE A 5 5.89 7.91 -0.65
N TYR A 6 6.18 6.64 -0.89
CA TYR A 6 6.17 6.04 -2.20
C TYR A 6 5.11 4.95 -2.26
N LEU A 7 4.37 4.90 -3.37
CA LEU A 7 3.27 3.99 -3.63
C LEU A 7 3.55 3.21 -4.90
N ILE A 8 3.02 1.98 -4.99
CA ILE A 8 3.05 1.20 -6.23
C ILE A 8 1.69 1.35 -6.91
N ARG A 9 1.69 1.85 -8.14
CA ARG A 9 0.49 2.11 -8.93
C ARG A 9 0.51 1.32 -10.23
N SER A 10 -0.59 0.66 -10.54
CA SER A 10 -0.81 -0.03 -11.81
C SER A 10 -0.91 0.98 -12.95
N ARG A 11 -0.17 0.72 -14.03
CA ARG A 11 -0.21 1.50 -15.27
C ARG A 11 -1.45 1.20 -16.12
N LEU A 12 -2.14 0.08 -15.85
CA LEU A 12 -3.27 -0.39 -16.65
C LEU A 12 -4.57 0.31 -16.28
N ASP A 13 -4.81 0.47 -14.98
CA ASP A 13 -6.08 0.98 -14.42
C ASP A 13 -5.88 2.10 -13.39
N GLY A 14 -4.63 2.43 -13.05
CA GLY A 14 -4.31 3.46 -12.09
C GLY A 14 -4.56 3.05 -10.63
N GLN A 15 -4.91 1.79 -10.36
CA GLN A 15 -5.12 1.27 -9.01
C GLN A 15 -3.80 1.16 -8.24
N TYR A 16 -3.88 1.16 -6.92
CA TYR A 16 -2.72 1.06 -6.04
C TYR A 16 -2.57 -0.34 -5.46
N LEU A 17 -1.33 -0.70 -5.13
CA LEU A 17 -1.05 -1.92 -4.42
C LEU A 17 -1.61 -1.84 -3.00
N VAL A 18 -2.41 -2.84 -2.63
CA VAL A 18 -3.09 -2.92 -1.35
C VAL A 18 -2.80 -4.24 -0.65
N ALA A 19 -2.72 -4.20 0.68
CA ALA A 19 -2.63 -5.37 1.52
C ALA A 19 -4.01 -5.69 2.11
N HIS A 20 -4.38 -6.97 1.99
CA HIS A 20 -5.57 -7.53 2.63
C HIS A 20 -5.10 -8.49 3.73
N PRO A 21 -5.01 -8.04 5.00
CA PRO A 21 -4.70 -8.95 6.09
C PRO A 21 -5.80 -10.02 6.14
N LYS A 22 -5.40 -11.29 6.07
CA LYS A 22 -6.37 -12.40 6.14
C LYS A 22 -7.14 -12.31 7.45
N PRO A 23 -8.48 -12.43 7.44
CA PRO A 23 -9.23 -12.49 8.68
C PRO A 23 -8.72 -13.68 9.50
N ARG A 24 -8.36 -13.40 10.75
CA ARG A 24 -8.09 -14.47 11.73
C ARG A 24 -9.40 -15.26 11.83
N ALA A 25 -9.32 -16.59 11.83
CA ALA A 25 -10.45 -17.53 11.70
C ALA A 25 -11.59 -17.41 12.75
N SER A 26 -11.60 -16.35 13.57
CA SER A 26 -12.50 -16.08 14.68
C SER A 26 -13.45 -14.89 14.44
N SER A 27 -13.36 -14.20 13.29
CA SER A 27 -14.17 -13.01 13.01
C SER A 27 -14.83 -13.10 11.62
N PRO A 28 -16.06 -13.64 11.53
CA PRO A 28 -16.79 -13.81 10.26
C PRO A 28 -17.30 -12.49 9.63
N GLU A 29 -16.99 -11.33 10.20
CA GLU A 29 -17.57 -10.03 9.78
C GLU A 29 -16.58 -9.06 9.13
N GLN A 30 -15.30 -9.44 8.94
CA GLN A 30 -14.37 -8.59 8.21
C GLN A 30 -14.60 -8.74 6.71
N GLN A 31 -15.36 -7.81 6.15
CA GLN A 31 -15.66 -7.70 4.72
C GLN A 31 -14.37 -7.81 3.89
N PRO A 32 -14.35 -8.64 2.83
CA PRO A 32 -13.16 -8.90 2.01
C PRO A 32 -12.62 -7.66 1.26
N ASP A 33 -13.35 -6.54 1.27
CA ASP A 33 -13.03 -5.31 0.53
C ASP A 33 -12.24 -4.26 1.30
N GLN A 34 -11.85 -4.53 2.55
CA GLN A 34 -11.17 -3.54 3.39
C GLN A 34 -9.64 -3.57 3.18
N GLY A 35 -9.19 -3.03 2.04
CA GLY A 35 -7.78 -2.94 1.68
C GLY A 35 -7.02 -1.83 2.41
N TYR A 36 -5.78 -2.11 2.81
CA TYR A 36 -4.82 -1.13 3.32
C TYR A 36 -3.87 -0.71 2.21
N LEU A 37 -3.73 0.59 1.96
CA LEU A 37 -2.79 1.11 0.96
C LEU A 37 -1.35 0.81 1.38
N LEU A 38 -0.59 0.10 0.55
CA LEU A 38 0.82 -0.15 0.83
C LEU A 38 1.67 1.07 0.53
N MET A 39 2.52 1.43 1.49
CA MET A 39 3.37 2.61 1.45
C MET A 39 4.81 2.25 1.79
N PHE A 40 5.73 2.92 1.11
CA PHE A 40 7.17 2.76 1.29
C PHE A 40 7.78 4.10 1.70
N GLN A 41 8.78 4.06 2.57
CA GLN A 41 9.48 5.27 3.01
C GLN A 41 10.46 5.77 1.95
N GLU A 42 11.04 4.86 1.18
CA GLU A 42 12.00 5.16 0.13
C GLU A 42 11.56 4.61 -1.24
N HIS A 43 11.98 5.29 -2.31
CA HIS A 43 11.68 4.88 -3.69
C HIS A 43 12.29 3.52 -4.03
N PHE A 44 13.53 3.28 -3.58
CA PHE A 44 14.22 2.03 -3.86
C PHE A 44 13.61 0.84 -3.10
N ASP A 45 12.98 1.07 -1.94
CA ASP A 45 12.26 0.02 -1.21
C ASP A 45 11.04 -0.46 -2.00
N ALA A 46 10.28 0.47 -2.57
CA ALA A 46 9.12 0.16 -3.41
C ALA A 46 9.53 -0.66 -4.65
N LEU A 47 10.63 -0.26 -5.32
CA LEU A 47 11.17 -1.01 -6.45
C LEU A 47 11.66 -2.41 -6.04
N SER A 48 12.37 -2.49 -4.91
CA SER A 48 12.90 -3.75 -4.40
C SER A 48 11.77 -4.71 -4.04
N TYR A 49 10.70 -4.22 -3.41
CA TYR A 49 9.50 -4.99 -3.11
C TYR A 49 8.82 -5.49 -4.37
N LEU A 50 8.58 -4.62 -5.35
CA LEU A 50 7.95 -4.98 -6.62
C LEU A 50 8.76 -6.05 -7.37
N ASN A 51 10.08 -5.90 -7.43
CA ASN A 51 10.96 -6.87 -8.07
C ASN A 51 11.01 -8.20 -7.31
N THR A 52 10.92 -8.18 -5.98
CA THR A 52 10.98 -9.41 -5.17
C THR A 52 9.68 -10.20 -5.24
N HIS A 53 8.53 -9.52 -5.11
CA HIS A 53 7.23 -10.18 -4.96
C HIS A 53 6.38 -10.20 -6.25
N GLY A 54 6.78 -9.45 -7.28
CA GLY A 54 5.98 -9.22 -8.49
C GLY A 54 6.80 -9.06 -9.76
N ALA A 55 8.01 -9.63 -9.85
CA ALA A 55 8.92 -9.49 -11.00
C ALA A 55 8.23 -9.68 -12.37
N ALA A 56 7.35 -10.68 -12.47
CA ALA A 56 6.67 -11.04 -13.71
C ALA A 56 5.65 -9.98 -14.19
N VAL A 57 5.26 -9.05 -13.32
CA VAL A 57 4.29 -7.99 -13.62
C VAL A 57 4.85 -6.59 -13.34
N ALA A 58 6.12 -6.47 -12.97
CA ALA A 58 6.74 -5.21 -12.53
C ALA A 58 6.68 -4.11 -13.60
N ASP A 59 6.76 -4.48 -14.87
CA ASP A 59 6.64 -3.57 -16.02
C ASP A 59 5.25 -2.91 -16.13
N ARG A 60 4.22 -3.52 -15.54
CA ARG A 60 2.84 -3.01 -15.49
C ARG A 60 2.60 -2.05 -14.32
N PHE A 61 3.59 -1.85 -13.45
CA PHE A 61 3.48 -0.94 -12.31
C PHE A 61 4.49 0.21 -12.42
N ALA A 62 4.20 1.29 -11.71
CA ALA A 62 5.06 2.44 -11.52
C ALA A 62 5.13 2.78 -10.03
N VAL A 63 6.25 3.36 -9.61
CA VAL A 63 6.39 3.95 -8.28
C VAL A 63 6.00 5.42 -8.36
N GLU A 64 5.09 5.85 -7.50
CA GLU A 64 4.59 7.22 -7.40
C GLU A 64 4.95 7.80 -6.04
N SER A 65 5.40 9.05 -5.98
CA SER A 65 5.64 9.75 -4.70
C SER A 65 4.42 10.57 -4.30
N ILE A 66 4.07 10.54 -3.02
CA ILE A 66 2.95 11.29 -2.46
C ILE A 66 3.37 12.02 -1.18
N PRO A 67 3.12 13.33 -1.06
CA PRO A 67 3.26 14.03 0.21
C PRO A 67 2.24 13.51 1.23
N ASN A 68 2.64 13.37 2.49
CA ASN A 68 1.74 12.94 3.57
C ASN A 68 0.44 13.78 3.66
N THR A 69 0.48 15.05 3.29
CA THR A 69 -0.68 15.95 3.27
C THR A 69 -1.76 15.54 2.26
N GLN A 70 -1.39 14.80 1.19
CA GLN A 70 -2.33 14.35 0.15
C GLN A 70 -2.87 12.94 0.41
N LEU A 71 -2.30 12.23 1.38
CA LEU A 71 -2.62 10.83 1.67
C LEU A 71 -4.09 10.64 2.08
N ASN A 72 -4.62 11.49 2.96
CA ASN A 72 -6.01 11.40 3.39
C ASN A 72 -7.01 11.54 2.24
N GLY A 73 -6.71 12.38 1.25
CA GLY A 73 -7.54 12.52 0.06
C GLY A 73 -7.54 11.25 -0.80
N LEU A 74 -6.37 10.60 -0.91
CA LEU A 74 -6.24 9.34 -1.64
C LEU A 74 -7.00 8.20 -0.95
N LEU A 75 -6.83 8.03 0.36
CA LEU A 75 -7.52 6.99 1.14
C LEU A 75 -9.04 7.10 0.99
N LYS A 76 -9.59 8.31 1.15
CA LYS A 76 -11.04 8.56 1.01
C LYS A 76 -11.54 8.31 -0.42
N ARG A 77 -10.78 8.71 -1.44
CA ARG A 77 -11.17 8.54 -2.85
C ARG A 77 -11.30 7.07 -3.25
N TRP A 78 -10.40 6.23 -2.76
CA TRP A 78 -10.36 4.80 -3.10
C TRP A 78 -11.05 3.89 -2.07
N GLY A 79 -11.54 4.45 -0.96
CA GLY A 79 -12.23 3.70 0.08
C GLY A 79 -11.31 2.78 0.91
N PHE A 80 -10.02 3.10 1.00
CA PHE A 80 -9.07 2.30 1.78
C PHE A 80 -9.31 2.49 3.28
N VAL A 81 -9.22 1.39 4.05
CA VAL A 81 -9.45 1.40 5.50
C VAL A 81 -8.28 2.00 6.27
N GLY A 82 -7.11 2.03 5.64
CA GLY A 82 -5.91 2.59 6.24
C GLY A 82 -4.70 2.40 5.37
N ILE A 83 -3.54 2.45 6.01
CA ILE A 83 -2.24 2.32 5.37
C ILE A 83 -1.47 1.13 5.96
N GLY A 84 -0.66 0.50 5.13
CA GLY A 84 0.34 -0.48 5.55
C GLY A 84 1.72 0.05 5.18
N VAL A 85 2.51 0.45 6.18
CA VAL A 85 3.88 0.92 5.95
C VAL A 85 4.82 -0.28 5.92
N VAL A 86 5.47 -0.50 4.79
CA VAL A 86 6.48 -1.56 4.63
C VAL A 86 7.76 -1.12 5.33
N LYS A 87 8.19 -1.89 6.34
CA LYS A 87 9.43 -1.66 7.10
C LYS A 87 10.63 -2.40 6.52
N ASP A 88 10.38 -3.57 5.94
CA ASP A 88 11.39 -4.39 5.29
C ASP A 88 10.79 -4.97 4.00
N PRO A 89 11.32 -4.64 2.81
CA PRO A 89 10.79 -5.12 1.54
C PRO A 89 11.15 -6.58 1.24
N LEU A 90 12.21 -7.11 1.85
CA LEU A 90 12.70 -8.48 1.66
C LEU A 90 11.94 -9.47 2.55
N LEU A 91 11.72 -9.10 3.80
CA LEU A 91 10.86 -9.80 4.75
C LEU A 91 9.67 -8.89 5.07
N PRO A 92 8.52 -9.01 4.38
CA PRO A 92 7.46 -8.01 4.39
C PRO A 92 6.83 -7.82 5.78
N GLN A 93 7.49 -7.03 6.61
CA GLN A 93 6.98 -6.53 7.88
C GLN A 93 6.22 -5.25 7.57
N ILE A 94 4.90 -5.34 7.74
CA ILE A 94 3.97 -4.26 7.43
C ILE A 94 3.35 -3.78 8.73
N GLU A 95 3.51 -2.49 9.01
CA GLU A 95 2.81 -1.82 10.11
C GLU A 95 1.50 -1.25 9.59
N PHE A 96 0.37 -1.79 10.07
CA PHE A 96 -0.96 -1.36 9.68
C PHE A 96 -1.48 -0.26 10.60
N MET A 97 -1.99 0.80 10.01
CA MET A 97 -2.65 1.90 10.72
C MET A 97 -4.02 2.14 10.10
N SER A 98 -5.07 2.03 10.89
CA SER A 98 -6.43 2.38 10.46
C SER A 98 -6.57 3.88 10.32
N HIS A 99 -7.20 4.35 9.23
CA HIS A 99 -7.57 5.75 9.10
C HIS A 99 -8.88 5.98 9.87
N THR A 100 -8.76 6.45 11.11
CA THR A 100 -9.91 6.91 11.90
C THR A 100 -10.43 8.20 11.26
N SER A 101 -11.62 8.15 10.64
CA SER A 101 -12.30 9.34 10.11
C SER A 101 -12.79 10.27 11.21
#